data_AF-A0A497G4D1-F1
#
_entry.id   AF-A0A497G4D1-F1
#
_cell.length_a   1.000
_cell.length_b   1.000
_cell.length_c   1.000
_cell.angle_alpha   90.00
_cell.angle_beta   90.00
_cell.angle_gamma   90.00
#
_symmetry.space_group_name_H-M   'P 1'
#
loop_
_entity.id
_entity.type
_entity.pdbx_description
1 polymer ?
#
loop_
_entity_poly.entity_id
_entity_poly.type
_entity_poly.pdbx_seq_one_letter_code
_entity_poly.pdbx_strand_id
1 'polypeptide(L)' 'MPRRLSSWKACKNCKALVDIKTETCPICGSREFSTEWSGMIIVTDPEKSLVASKLGIEKPGRYALRVR' A
#
# COMPACT_ATOMS: atom_id res chain seq x y z
N MET A 1 -1.28 -24.73 3.57
CA MET A 1 -1.91 -23.49 4.12
C MET A 1 -2.48 -22.72 2.94
N PRO A 2 -3.79 -22.39 2.91
CA PRO A 2 -4.35 -21.68 1.78
C PRO A 2 -3.70 -20.30 1.75
N ARG A 3 -2.98 -19.98 0.66
CA ARG A 3 -2.52 -18.62 0.40
C ARG A 3 -3.79 -17.77 0.41
N ARG A 4 -3.95 -16.89 1.40
CA ARG A 4 -4.99 -15.86 1.32
C ARG A 4 -4.71 -15.12 0.01
N LEU A 5 -5.49 -15.41 -1.04
CA LEU A 5 -5.47 -14.65 -2.27
C LEU A 5 -6.11 -13.30 -1.94
N SER A 6 -5.36 -12.46 -1.24
CA SER A 6 -5.62 -11.03 -1.24
C SER A 6 -5.44 -10.58 -2.68
N SER A 7 -6.45 -9.97 -3.29
CA SER A 7 -6.35 -9.38 -4.64
C SER A 7 -5.31 -8.24 -4.71
N TRP A 8 -4.64 -7.96 -3.60
CA TRP A 8 -3.80 -6.80 -3.35
C TRP A 8 -2.41 -7.24 -2.88
N LYS A 9 -1.38 -6.61 -3.43
CA LYS A 9 0.00 -6.69 -2.95
C LYS A 9 0.46 -5.32 -2.47
N ALA A 10 1.31 -5.29 -1.45
CA ALA A 10 1.86 -4.07 -0.90
C ALA A 10 3.24 -3.79 -1.51
N CYS A 11 3.51 -2.55 -1.90
CA CYS A 11 4.86 -2.12 -2.25
C CYS A 11 5.75 -2.15 -1.01
N LYS A 12 6.94 -2.75 -1.08
CA LYS A 12 7.86 -2.78 0.06
C LYS A 12 8.45 -1.41 0.39
N ASN A 13 8.54 -0.53 -0.61
CA ASN A 13 9.13 0.80 -0.46
C ASN A 13 8.14 1.81 0.17
N CYS A 14 6.97 2.01 -0.45
CA CYS A 14 6.00 3.02 -0.01
C CYS A 14 4.76 2.44 0.69
N LYS A 15 4.69 1.12 0.86
CA LYS A 15 3.55 0.39 1.46
C LYS A 15 2.22 0.54 0.73
N ALA A 16 2.20 1.13 -0.47
CA ALA A 16 0.98 1.24 -1.26
C ALA A 16 0.44 -0.14 -1.64
N LEU A 17 -0.86 -0.33 -1.49
CA LEU A 17 -1.59 -1.52 -1.91
C LEU A 17 -2.05 -1.34 -3.35
N VAL A 18 -1.57 -2.22 -4.21
CA VAL A 18 -1.87 -2.25 -5.64
C VAL A 18 -2.45 -3.61 -6.02
N ASP A 19 -3.08 -3.68 -7.19
CA ASP A 19 -3.56 -4.95 -7.74
C ASP A 19 -2.38 -5.91 -7.97
N ILE A 20 -2.63 -7.21 -7.81
CA ILE A 20 -1.57 -8.22 -7.98
C ILE A 20 -0.93 -8.20 -9.38
N LYS A 21 -1.68 -7.77 -10.40
CA LYS A 21 -1.22 -7.62 -11.79
C LYS A 21 -0.37 -6.38 -12.03
N THR A 22 -0.33 -5.42 -11.10
CA THR A 22 0.43 -4.18 -11.28
C THR A 22 1.94 -4.43 -11.24
N GLU A 23 2.66 -4.25 -12.34
CA GLU A 23 4.11 -4.53 -12.39
C GLU A 23 4.97 -3.43 -11.74
N THR A 24 4.50 -2.18 -11.75
CA THR A 24 5.25 -1.02 -11.25
C THR A 24 4.36 -0.17 -10.37
N CYS A 25 4.88 0.27 -9.22
CA CYS A 25 4.10 1.02 -8.24
C CYS A 25 3.77 2.42 -8.80
N PRO A 26 2.50 2.82 -8.88
CA PRO A 26 2.12 4.15 -9.39
C PRO A 26 2.47 5.29 -8.42
N ILE A 27 2.81 4.96 -7.16
CA ILE A 27 3.14 5.94 -6.13
C ILE A 27 4.62 6.31 -6.18
N CYS A 28 5.51 5.32 -6.20
CA CYS A 28 6.97 5.51 -6.08
C CYS A 28 7.80 4.90 -7.22
N GLY A 29 7.20 4.21 -8.19
CA GLY A 29 7.92 3.58 -9.31
C GLY A 29 8.67 2.28 -8.98
N SER A 30 8.63 1.80 -7.73
CA SER A 30 9.26 0.52 -7.36
C SER A 30 8.55 -0.68 -7.99
N ARG A 31 9.31 -1.75 -8.25
CA ARG A 31 8.81 -3.06 -8.70
C ARG A 31 8.85 -4.12 -7.59
N GLU A 32 9.23 -3.71 -6.38
CA GLU A 32 9.32 -4.61 -5.23
C GLU A 32 8.00 -4.62 -4.45
N PHE A 33 7.37 -5.78 -4.46
CA PHE A 33 6.08 -6.00 -3.80
C PHE A 33 6.13 -7.20 -2.86
N SER A 34 5.23 -7.20 -1.89
CA SER A 34 4.95 -8.31 -1.01
C SER A 34 3.46 -8.63 -1.00
N THR A 35 3.14 -9.92 -0.98
CA THR A 35 1.76 -10.41 -0.77
C THR A 35 1.47 -10.59 0.72
N GLU A 36 2.49 -10.58 1.58
CA GLU A 36 2.35 -10.67 3.02
C GLU A 36 2.40 -9.27 3.64
N TRP A 37 1.21 -8.72 3.86
CA TRP A 37 1.03 -7.43 4.50
C TRP A 37 -0.13 -7.49 5.48
N SER A 38 -0.21 -6.54 6.41
CA SER A 38 -1.23 -6.50 7.45
C SER A 38 -1.61 -5.07 7.80
N GLY A 39 -2.90 -4.88 8.08
CA GLY A 39 -3.51 -3.57 8.31
C GLY A 39 -3.68 -2.79 7.01
N MET A 40 -4.91 -2.40 6.68
CA MET A 40 -5.23 -1.59 5.51
C MET A 40 -5.65 -0.20 5.98
N ILE A 41 -5.10 0.83 5.34
CA ILE A 41 -5.52 2.22 5.48
C ILE A 41 -5.96 2.71 4.10
N ILE A 42 -7.08 3.41 4.06
CA ILE A 42 -7.56 4.08 2.87
C ILE A 42 -7.48 5.58 3.14
N VAL A 43 -6.58 6.26 2.43
CA VAL A 43 -6.44 7.71 2.49
C VAL A 43 -7.24 8.31 1.34
N THR A 44 -8.33 9.00 1.65
CA THR A 44 -9.16 9.71 0.67
C THR A 44 -8.68 11.13 0.43
N ASP A 45 -8.31 11.84 1.50
CA ASP A 45 -7.80 13.21 1.48
C ASP A 45 -6.53 13.27 2.33
N PRO A 46 -5.34 13.29 1.71
CA PRO A 46 -4.07 13.34 2.44
C PRO A 46 -3.82 14.68 3.15
N GLU A 47 -4.37 15.79 2.65
CA GLU A 47 -4.14 17.12 3.23
C GLU A 47 -4.91 17.32 4.53
N LYS A 48 -6.11 16.76 4.63
CA LYS A 48 -6.94 16.85 5.84
C LYS A 48 -6.74 15.70 6.83
N SER A 49 -5.96 14.67 6.45
CA SER A 49 -5.80 13.48 7.26
C SER A 49 -4.54 13.52 8.12
N LEU A 50 -4.73 13.70 9.43
CA LEU A 50 -3.67 13.54 10.44
C LEU A 50 -2.93 12.19 10.33
N VAL A 51 -3.65 11.13 9.94
CA VAL A 51 -3.08 9.79 9.76
C VAL A 51 -2.16 9.78 8.55
N ALA A 52 -2.56 10.40 7.44
CA ALA A 52 -1.74 10.51 6.24
C ALA A 52 -0.47 11.33 6.51
N SER A 53 -0.58 12.48 7.19
CA SER A 53 0.58 13.30 7.55
C SER A 53 1.56 12.55 8.45
N LYS A 54 1.07 11.82 9.47
CA LYS A 54 1.93 11.01 10.35
C LYS A 54 2.63 9.86 9.62
N LEU A 55 2.02 9.33 8.57
CA LEU A 55 2.58 8.24 7.77
C LEU A 55 3.39 8.72 6.55
N GLY A 56 3.48 10.04 6.33
CA GLY A 56 4.14 10.60 5.15
C GLY A 56 3.44 10.24 3.84
N ILE A 57 2.12 10.03 3.86
CA ILE A 57 1.33 9.70 2.68
C ILE A 57 0.82 11.00 2.04
N GLU A 58 1.35 11.33 0.87
CA GLU A 58 0.98 12.55 0.13
C GLU A 58 -0.06 12.28 -0.96
N LYS A 59 -0.23 11.02 -1.37
CA LYS A 59 -1.15 10.63 -2.45
C LYS A 59 -2.35 9.87 -1.88
N PRO A 60 -3.57 10.14 -2.36
CA PRO A 60 -4.73 9.34 -1.98
C PRO A 60 -4.58 7.92 -2.53
N GLY A 61 -5.00 6.94 -1.73
CA GLY A 61 -4.82 5.55 -2.09
C GLY A 61 -4.97 4.59 -0.91
N ARG A 62 -4.72 3.31 -1.20
CA ARG A 62 -4.75 2.25 -0.21
C ARG A 62 -3.33 1.93 0.19
N TYR A 63 -3.07 1.81 1.49
CA TYR A 63 -1.75 1.58 2.04
C TYR A 63 -1.80 0.49 3.11
N ALA A 64 -0.72 -0.29 3.21
CA ALA A 64 -0.52 -1.26 4.25
C ALA A 64 0.18 -0.61 5.45
N LEU A 65 -0.23 -0.96 6.67
CA LEU A 65 0.49 -0.56 7.89
C LEU A 65 1.82 -1.31 8.02
N ARG A 66 1.78 -2.62 7.82
CA ARG A 66 2.93 -3.52 7.91
C ARG A 66 3.08 -4.34 6.65
N VAL A 67 4.29 -4.42 6.14
CA VAL A 67 4.68 -5.22 4.97
C VAL A 67 5.84 -6.11 5.41
N ARG A 68 5.84 -7.39 5.02
CA ARG A 68 6.94 -8.33 5.24
C ARG A 68 7.71 -8.62 3.94
#